data_AF-A0A4P9ZU89-F1
#
_entry.id   AF-A0A4P9ZU89-F1
#
_cell.length_a   1.000
_cell.length_b   1.000
_cell.length_c   1.000
_cell.angle_alpha   90.00
_cell.angle_beta   90.00
_cell.angle_gamma   90.00
#
_symmetry.space_group_name_H-M   'P 1'
#
loop_
_entity.id
_entity.type
_entity.pdbx_description
1 polymer ?
#
loop_
_entity_poly.entity_id
_entity_poly.type
_entity_poly.pdbx_seq_one_letter_code
_entity_poly.pdbx_strand_id
1 'polypeptide(L)'
;MFFNAVQQYPNHIATEFAGQTQTYTEIAHNIQGLASYLQQLPINPGDRVAVIVADHPHTILAMLAIWSVGATYVPVDSKLPYSRQKYIMETAQCSHIVNATKSTTEWPSAISLTDSAIGTHQPINYSSVYPIQPIDLAYIIFTSGTTGLPKGVMVQHNSLANNISNNSFKELWKPGQRVLSGVPSGFDAYFFAALSTIVNGAILVFYEDTFLSVLPVVECAVFTASTLSLIEPHHCPRLKAIVCGAE
;
A
#
# COMPACT_ATOMS: atom_id res chain seq x y z
N MET A 1 -5.95 -9.81 8.63
CA MET A 1 -7.04 -8.82 8.44
C MET A 1 -7.50 -8.79 6.99
N PHE A 2 -6.65 -8.43 6.01
CA PHE A 2 -7.03 -8.40 4.59
C PHE A 2 -7.67 -9.70 4.08
N PHE A 3 -7.07 -10.87 4.33
CA PHE A 3 -7.66 -12.14 3.90
C PHE A 3 -9.03 -12.46 4.52
N ASN A 4 -9.36 -11.91 5.70
CA ASN A 4 -10.72 -12.02 6.25
C ASN A 4 -11.70 -11.16 5.42
N ALA A 5 -11.27 -9.95 5.01
CA ALA A 5 -12.06 -9.11 4.10
C ALA A 5 -12.26 -9.80 2.74
N VAL A 6 -11.27 -10.54 2.24
CA VAL A 6 -11.41 -11.35 1.01
C VAL A 6 -12.50 -12.41 1.16
N GLN A 7 -12.54 -13.12 2.30
CA GLN A 7 -13.58 -14.11 2.56
C GLN A 7 -14.97 -13.49 2.71
N GLN A 8 -15.05 -12.28 3.27
CA GLN A 8 -16.31 -11.59 3.51
C GLN A 8 -16.86 -10.87 2.28
N TYR A 9 -15.99 -10.32 1.43
CA TYR A 9 -16.34 -9.48 0.29
C TYR A 9 -15.67 -9.94 -1.03
N PRO A 10 -15.68 -11.24 -1.36
CA PRO A 10 -14.82 -11.80 -2.42
C PRO A 10 -15.03 -11.15 -3.80
N ASN A 11 -16.28 -10.80 -4.11
CA ASN A 11 -16.70 -10.23 -5.39
C ASN A 11 -16.84 -8.70 -5.35
N HIS A 12 -16.58 -8.06 -4.21
CA HIS A 12 -16.56 -6.60 -4.15
C HIS A 12 -15.30 -6.08 -4.82
N ILE A 13 -15.39 -4.89 -5.39
CA ILE A 13 -14.23 -4.15 -5.88
C ILE A 13 -13.37 -3.75 -4.67
N ALA A 14 -12.06 -3.95 -4.78
CA ALA A 14 -11.08 -3.56 -3.77
C ALA A 14 -10.22 -2.38 -4.25
N THR A 15 -9.87 -2.33 -5.55
CA THR A 15 -9.13 -1.23 -6.16
C THR A 15 -9.76 -0.76 -7.46
N GLU A 16 -9.66 0.54 -7.73
CA GLU A 16 -10.06 1.18 -8.98
C GLU A 16 -8.91 2.06 -9.47
N PHE A 17 -8.48 1.89 -10.72
CA PHE A 17 -7.40 2.66 -11.34
C PHE A 17 -7.61 2.76 -12.86
N ALA A 18 -7.57 3.98 -13.41
CA ALA A 18 -7.70 4.23 -14.85
C ALA A 18 -8.94 3.55 -15.50
N GLY A 19 -10.07 3.53 -14.79
CA GLY A 19 -11.31 2.87 -15.23
C GLY A 19 -11.31 1.34 -15.15
N GLN A 20 -10.21 0.73 -14.72
CA GLN A 20 -10.11 -0.69 -14.43
C GLN A 20 -10.36 -0.97 -12.94
N THR A 21 -10.93 -2.13 -12.64
CA THR A 21 -11.27 -2.54 -11.28
C THR A 21 -10.71 -3.91 -10.99
N GLN A 22 -10.28 -4.13 -9.75
CA GLN A 22 -9.94 -5.47 -9.26
C GLN A 22 -10.78 -5.78 -8.02
N THR A 23 -11.35 -6.97 -7.99
CA THR A 23 -12.07 -7.51 -6.84
C THR A 23 -11.11 -7.94 -5.73
N TYR A 24 -11.63 -8.10 -4.51
CA TYR A 24 -10.87 -8.65 -3.39
C TYR A 24 -10.24 -10.01 -3.73
N THR A 25 -10.97 -10.88 -4.43
CA THR A 25 -10.48 -12.20 -4.84
C THR A 25 -9.37 -12.08 -5.87
N GLU A 26 -9.49 -11.19 -6.86
CA GLU A 26 -8.44 -10.97 -7.86
C GLU A 26 -7.16 -10.43 -7.22
N ILE A 27 -7.27 -9.45 -6.31
CA ILE A 27 -6.12 -8.94 -5.57
C ILE A 27 -5.48 -10.05 -4.72
N ALA A 28 -6.27 -10.91 -4.07
CA ALA A 28 -5.74 -12.01 -3.28
C ALA A 28 -4.99 -13.05 -4.13
N HIS A 29 -5.47 -13.38 -5.32
CA HIS A 29 -4.73 -14.23 -6.28
C HIS A 29 -3.43 -13.57 -6.72
N ASN A 30 -3.46 -12.27 -6.94
CA ASN A 30 -2.29 -11.50 -7.32
C ASN A 30 -1.24 -11.47 -6.20
N ILE A 31 -1.66 -11.24 -4.96
CA ILE A 31 -0.82 -11.35 -3.77
C ILE A 31 -0.20 -12.75 -3.67
N GLN A 32 -1.00 -13.80 -3.86
CA GLN A 32 -0.51 -15.18 -3.82
C GLN A 32 0.54 -15.44 -4.92
N GLY A 33 0.30 -14.98 -6.15
CA GLY A 33 1.26 -15.12 -7.25
C GLY A 33 2.59 -14.46 -6.94
N LEU A 34 2.56 -13.21 -6.48
CA LEU A 34 3.76 -12.48 -6.10
C LEU A 34 4.45 -13.12 -4.88
N ALA A 35 3.71 -13.50 -3.84
CA ALA A 35 4.27 -14.17 -2.67
C ALA A 35 4.95 -15.50 -3.04
N SER A 36 4.33 -16.28 -3.93
CA SER A 36 4.90 -17.55 -4.43
C SER A 36 6.20 -17.31 -5.21
N TYR A 37 6.27 -16.24 -5.99
CA TYR A 37 7.50 -15.85 -6.68
C TYR A 37 8.59 -15.40 -5.69
N LEU A 38 8.23 -14.56 -4.70
CA LEU A 38 9.17 -14.10 -3.66
C LEU A 38 9.72 -15.27 -2.84
N GLN A 39 8.93 -16.31 -2.58
CA GLN A 39 9.38 -17.53 -1.89
C GLN A 39 10.40 -18.37 -2.69
N GLN A 40 10.51 -18.16 -4.00
CA GLN A 40 11.53 -18.82 -4.83
C GLN A 40 12.88 -18.08 -4.79
N LEU A 41 12.90 -16.87 -4.24
CA LEU A 41 14.09 -16.07 -4.02
C LEU A 41 14.66 -16.33 -2.62
N PRO A 42 15.93 -15.99 -2.35
CA PRO A 42 16.52 -16.10 -1.02
C PRO A 42 16.01 -15.00 -0.06
N ILE A 43 14.69 -14.91 0.11
CA ILE A 43 14.00 -14.02 1.06
C ILE A 43 13.57 -14.86 2.26
N ASN A 44 14.03 -14.47 3.44
CA ASN A 44 13.64 -15.08 4.70
C ASN A 44 12.69 -14.16 5.47
N PRO A 45 11.86 -14.70 6.37
CA PRO A 45 11.10 -13.88 7.30
C PRO A 45 12.01 -12.91 8.07
N GLY A 46 11.59 -11.65 8.16
CA GLY A 46 12.37 -10.55 8.74
C GLY A 46 13.36 -9.86 7.79
N ASP A 47 13.58 -10.39 6.58
CA ASP A 47 14.35 -9.66 5.56
C ASP A 47 13.58 -8.41 5.11
N ARG A 48 14.32 -7.36 4.75
CA ARG A 48 13.74 -6.10 4.31
C ARG A 48 13.69 -6.08 2.79
N VAL A 49 12.52 -5.80 2.24
CA VAL A 49 12.28 -5.71 0.80
C VAL A 49 11.87 -4.28 0.48
N ALA A 50 12.68 -3.62 -0.34
CA ALA A 50 12.35 -2.29 -0.83
C ALA A 50 11.23 -2.39 -1.86
N VAL A 51 10.27 -1.47 -1.80
CA VAL A 51 9.27 -1.32 -2.84
C VAL A 51 9.36 0.09 -3.39
N ILE A 52 9.63 0.20 -4.68
CA ILE A 52 9.55 1.48 -5.38
C ILE A 52 8.08 1.78 -5.59
N VAL A 53 7.56 2.76 -4.87
CA VAL A 53 6.13 3.04 -4.79
C VAL A 53 5.69 4.11 -5.79
N ALA A 54 4.40 4.03 -6.15
CA ALA A 54 3.69 5.04 -6.92
C ALA A 54 2.22 5.06 -6.47
N ASP A 55 1.43 5.98 -7.01
CA ASP A 55 -0.02 6.03 -6.80
C ASP A 55 -0.70 4.96 -7.67
N HIS A 56 -0.42 3.68 -7.40
CA HIS A 56 -0.86 2.53 -8.19
C HIS A 56 -1.29 1.35 -7.31
N PRO A 57 -2.30 0.53 -7.70
CA PRO A 57 -2.70 -0.68 -6.98
C PRO A 57 -1.55 -1.67 -6.69
N HIS A 58 -0.53 -1.69 -7.53
CA HIS A 58 0.66 -2.52 -7.32
C HIS A 58 1.38 -2.22 -6.01
N THR A 59 1.31 -0.99 -5.48
CA THR A 59 1.97 -0.64 -4.21
C THR A 59 1.37 -1.39 -3.03
N ILE A 60 0.04 -1.40 -2.90
CA ILE A 60 -0.62 -2.12 -1.81
C ILE A 60 -0.53 -3.64 -2.01
N LEU A 61 -0.57 -4.11 -3.25
CA LEU A 61 -0.36 -5.52 -3.61
C LEU A 61 1.04 -5.99 -3.21
N ALA A 62 2.09 -5.24 -3.56
CA ALA A 62 3.48 -5.54 -3.20
C ALA A 62 3.65 -5.62 -1.68
N MET A 63 3.10 -4.64 -0.96
CA MET A 63 3.12 -4.60 0.51
C MET A 63 2.52 -5.87 1.12
N LEU A 64 1.32 -6.26 0.68
CA LEU A 64 0.62 -7.44 1.20
C LEU A 64 1.34 -8.75 0.83
N ALA A 65 1.94 -8.84 -0.35
CA ALA A 65 2.71 -10.02 -0.75
C ALA A 65 4.02 -10.17 0.04
N ILE A 66 4.73 -9.07 0.30
CA ILE A 66 5.94 -9.03 1.13
C ILE A 66 5.62 -9.50 2.56
N TRP A 67 4.52 -9.01 3.14
CA TRP A 67 4.07 -9.51 4.44
C TRP A 67 3.64 -10.97 4.41
N SER A 68 3.06 -11.43 3.30
CA SER A 68 2.66 -12.83 3.14
C SER A 68 3.84 -13.81 3.14
N VAL A 69 5.06 -13.33 2.89
CA VAL A 69 6.30 -14.12 3.03
C VAL A 69 7.07 -13.84 4.32
N GLY A 70 6.50 -13.03 5.22
CA GLY A 70 7.10 -12.66 6.51
C GLY A 70 8.19 -11.60 6.42
N ALA A 71 8.37 -10.96 5.27
CA ALA A 71 9.38 -9.92 5.07
C ALA A 71 8.84 -8.53 5.48
N THR A 72 9.77 -7.63 5.78
CA THR A 72 9.49 -6.24 6.15
C THR A 72 9.46 -5.35 4.92
N TYR A 73 8.39 -4.55 4.81
CA TYR A 73 8.17 -3.63 3.69
C TYR A 73 8.92 -2.30 3.89
N VAL A 74 9.68 -1.86 2.88
CA VAL A 74 10.38 -0.55 2.91
C VAL A 74 9.93 0.28 1.69
N PRO A 75 8.97 1.22 1.84
CA PRO A 75 8.55 2.06 0.73
C PRO A 75 9.66 3.04 0.34
N VAL A 76 9.90 3.15 -0.96
CA VAL A 76 10.83 4.10 -1.55
C VAL A 76 10.10 4.84 -2.65
N ASP A 77 9.82 6.13 -2.44
CA ASP A 77 9.08 6.93 -3.43
C ASP A 77 9.89 7.07 -4.72
N SER A 78 9.28 6.69 -5.85
CA SER A 78 9.85 6.76 -7.19
C SER A 78 10.24 8.18 -7.62
N LYS A 79 9.62 9.21 -7.01
CA LYS A 79 9.90 10.62 -7.29
C LYS A 79 11.16 11.13 -6.58
N LEU A 80 11.73 10.35 -5.65
CA LEU A 80 12.99 10.72 -4.99
C LEU A 80 14.17 10.57 -5.96
N PRO A 81 15.20 11.44 -5.86
CA PRO A 81 16.43 11.25 -6.62
C PRO A 81 17.07 9.88 -6.34
N TYR A 82 17.72 9.28 -7.34
CA TYR A 82 18.39 7.97 -7.21
C TYR A 82 19.27 7.87 -5.96
N SER A 83 20.10 8.89 -5.71
CA SER A 83 20.99 8.92 -4.53
C SER A 83 20.24 8.79 -3.21
N ARG A 84 19.03 9.34 -3.14
CA ARG A 84 18.15 9.26 -1.98
C ARG A 84 17.49 7.89 -1.85
N GLN A 85 17.01 7.32 -2.96
CA GLN A 85 16.49 5.95 -2.98
C GLN A 85 17.57 4.96 -2.52
N LYS A 86 18.77 5.09 -3.06
CA LYS A 86 19.94 4.26 -2.72
C LYS A 86 20.28 4.36 -1.25
N TYR A 87 20.35 5.57 -0.70
CA TYR A 87 20.57 5.78 0.72
C TYR A 87 19.55 5.04 1.60
N ILE A 88 18.26 5.12 1.27
CA ILE A 88 17.20 4.44 2.01
C ILE A 88 17.40 2.92 1.96
N MET A 89 17.61 2.36 0.77
CA MET A 89 17.75 0.91 0.58
C MET A 89 19.02 0.36 1.26
N GLU A 90 20.15 1.07 1.18
CA GLU A 90 21.40 0.69 1.84
C GLU A 90 21.28 0.80 3.36
N THR A 91 20.72 1.89 3.87
CA THR A 91 20.57 2.12 5.33
C THR A 91 19.58 1.12 5.94
N ALA A 92 18.52 0.77 5.22
CA ALA A 92 17.58 -0.27 5.62
C ALA A 92 18.13 -1.69 5.40
N GLN A 93 19.29 -1.86 4.75
CA GLN A 93 19.84 -3.16 4.41
C GLN A 93 18.80 -4.03 3.67
N CYS A 94 18.16 -3.45 2.65
CA CYS A 94 17.18 -4.14 1.83
C CYS A 94 17.88 -5.25 1.02
N SER A 95 17.34 -6.46 1.11
CA SER A 95 17.86 -7.63 0.41
C SER A 95 17.40 -7.70 -1.05
N HIS A 96 16.19 -7.19 -1.32
CA HIS A 96 15.53 -7.26 -2.62
C HIS A 96 14.77 -5.96 -2.88
N ILE A 97 14.47 -5.72 -4.17
CA ILE A 97 13.73 -4.54 -4.64
C ILE A 97 12.57 -5.02 -5.50
N VAL A 98 11.38 -4.49 -5.25
CA VAL A 98 10.19 -4.67 -6.08
C VAL A 98 9.83 -3.31 -6.68
N ASN A 99 9.64 -3.26 -8.00
CA ASN A 99 9.12 -2.08 -8.67
C ASN A 99 7.61 -2.18 -8.79
N ALA A 100 6.88 -1.38 -7.99
CA ALA A 100 5.43 -1.29 -8.04
C ALA A 100 4.92 -0.19 -8.98
N THR A 101 5.81 0.47 -9.72
CA THR A 101 5.42 1.46 -10.72
C THR A 101 5.18 0.79 -12.08
N LYS A 102 4.48 1.47 -13.00
CA LYS A 102 4.41 1.06 -14.42
C LYS A 102 5.62 1.50 -15.25
N SER A 103 6.50 2.31 -14.65
CA SER A 103 7.64 2.91 -15.33
C SER A 103 8.91 2.10 -15.10
N THR A 104 9.87 2.24 -16.00
CA THR A 104 11.23 1.73 -15.78
C THR A 104 11.84 2.41 -14.57
N THR A 105 12.58 1.65 -13.77
CA THR A 105 13.33 2.16 -12.64
C THR A 105 14.83 2.14 -12.92
N GLU A 106 15.59 2.98 -12.19
CA GLU A 106 17.06 2.99 -12.18
C GLU A 106 17.67 1.78 -11.43
N TRP A 107 16.85 0.82 -11.00
CA TRP A 107 17.24 -0.40 -10.31
C TRP A 107 17.05 -1.63 -11.22
N PRO A 108 18.09 -2.08 -11.97
CA PRO A 108 17.95 -3.16 -12.94
C PRO A 108 17.60 -4.52 -12.32
N SER A 109 17.93 -4.73 -11.04
CA SER A 109 17.59 -5.94 -10.29
C SER A 109 16.19 -5.92 -9.68
N ALA A 110 15.43 -4.84 -9.86
CA ALA A 110 14.09 -4.73 -9.29
C ALA A 110 13.14 -5.71 -9.97
N ILE A 111 12.41 -6.46 -9.14
CA ILE A 111 11.34 -7.36 -9.56
C ILE A 111 10.19 -6.50 -10.08
N SER A 112 9.91 -6.58 -11.37
CA SER A 112 8.84 -5.79 -11.97
C SER A 112 7.48 -6.42 -11.71
N LEU A 113 6.53 -5.62 -11.23
CA LEU A 113 5.13 -6.00 -11.17
C LEU A 113 4.47 -5.70 -12.53
N THR A 114 4.80 -6.49 -13.55
CA THR A 114 4.06 -6.50 -14.82
C THR A 114 3.01 -7.61 -14.80
N ASP A 115 1.91 -7.39 -15.52
CA ASP A 115 0.70 -8.23 -15.54
C ASP A 115 0.94 -9.74 -15.78
N SER A 116 2.10 -10.15 -16.27
CA SER A 116 2.47 -11.55 -16.51
C SER A 116 3.06 -12.29 -15.29
N ALA A 117 3.52 -11.59 -14.25
CA ALA A 117 4.15 -12.21 -13.07
C ALA A 117 3.15 -12.48 -11.92
N ILE A 118 1.90 -12.02 -12.08
CA ILE A 118 0.95 -11.83 -11.00
C ILE A 118 -0.43 -12.27 -11.50
N GLY A 119 -0.80 -13.52 -11.25
CA GLY A 119 -2.08 -14.04 -11.70
C GLY A 119 -2.08 -15.56 -11.69
N THR A 120 -2.29 -16.16 -10.52
CA THR A 120 -2.55 -17.59 -10.44
C THR A 120 -4.05 -17.81 -10.45
N HIS A 121 -4.58 -18.62 -11.37
CA HIS A 121 -5.96 -19.12 -11.27
C HIS A 121 -6.11 -20.28 -10.25
N GLN A 122 -5.05 -20.56 -9.50
CA GLN A 122 -5.07 -21.55 -8.44
C GLN A 122 -5.87 -21.02 -7.24
N PRO A 123 -6.64 -21.86 -6.54
CA PRO A 123 -7.32 -21.47 -5.31
C PRO A 123 -6.35 -20.78 -4.33
N ILE A 124 -6.88 -19.81 -3.58
CA ILE A 124 -6.08 -19.11 -2.56
C ILE A 124 -5.71 -20.11 -1.45
N ASN A 125 -4.42 -20.33 -1.28
CA ASN A 125 -3.84 -21.18 -0.25
C ASN A 125 -3.48 -20.34 0.98
N TYR A 126 -4.45 -20.16 1.88
CA TYR A 126 -4.21 -19.38 3.11
C TYR A 126 -3.12 -19.97 4.02
N SER A 127 -2.78 -21.26 3.90
CA SER A 127 -1.72 -21.86 4.72
C SER A 127 -0.31 -21.57 4.21
N SER A 128 -0.15 -21.04 3.00
CA SER A 128 1.17 -20.59 2.49
C SER A 128 1.53 -19.18 2.96
N VAL A 129 0.58 -18.45 3.57
CA VAL A 129 0.82 -17.13 4.16
C VAL A 129 1.61 -17.31 5.44
N TYR A 130 2.72 -16.57 5.56
CA TYR A 130 3.55 -16.58 6.75
C TYR A 130 2.72 -16.23 8.01
N PRO A 131 2.84 -16.98 9.12
CA PRO A 131 2.12 -16.71 10.35
C PRO A 131 2.74 -15.51 11.10
N ILE A 132 2.46 -14.31 10.59
CA ILE A 132 2.95 -13.03 11.12
C ILE A 132 2.71 -12.95 12.63
N GLN A 133 3.79 -12.74 13.39
CA GLN A 133 3.74 -12.46 14.81
C GLN A 133 3.50 -10.97 15.06
N PRO A 134 2.83 -10.60 16.17
CA PRO A 134 2.56 -9.19 16.48
C PRO A 134 3.82 -8.31 16.58
N ILE A 135 4.96 -8.90 16.94
CA ILE A 135 6.25 -8.23 17.14
C ILE A 135 7.08 -8.12 15.85
N ASP A 136 6.68 -8.81 14.78
CA ASP A 136 7.36 -8.75 13.50
C ASP A 136 7.28 -7.33 12.92
N LEU A 137 8.34 -6.88 12.25
CA LEU A 137 8.38 -5.59 11.60
C LEU A 137 7.49 -5.60 10.35
N ALA A 138 6.46 -4.75 10.37
CA ALA A 138 5.61 -4.52 9.22
C ALA A 138 6.32 -3.64 8.19
N TYR A 139 6.87 -2.51 8.61
CA TYR A 139 7.54 -1.59 7.69
C TYR A 139 8.64 -0.75 8.32
N ILE A 140 9.47 -0.16 7.45
CA ILE A 140 10.44 0.87 7.79
C ILE A 140 10.25 2.09 6.90
N ILE A 141 9.92 3.25 7.47
CA ILE A 141 9.79 4.52 6.72
C ILE A 141 10.90 5.47 7.10
N PHE A 142 11.46 6.16 6.12
CA PHE A 142 12.52 7.13 6.35
C PHE A 142 11.98 8.54 6.43
N THR A 143 12.19 9.20 7.58
CA THR A 143 11.79 10.59 7.81
C THR A 143 12.99 11.52 7.77
N SER A 144 12.76 12.81 7.52
CA SER A 144 13.81 13.83 7.64
C SER A 144 14.33 13.87 9.08
N GLY A 145 15.59 13.49 9.27
CA GLY A 145 16.25 13.62 10.57
C GLY A 145 16.67 15.06 10.83
N THR A 146 16.55 15.50 12.08
CA THR A 146 17.09 16.80 12.55
C THR A 146 18.60 16.92 12.33
N THR A 147 19.30 15.79 12.21
CA THR A 147 20.74 15.67 11.92
C THR A 147 21.06 15.75 10.42
N GLY A 148 20.10 16.09 9.56
CA GLY A 148 20.25 16.16 8.09
C GLY A 148 20.18 14.80 7.38
N LEU A 149 20.59 13.73 8.05
CA LEU A 149 20.44 12.36 7.55
C LEU A 149 19.09 11.74 7.97
N PRO A 150 18.36 11.09 7.04
CA PRO A 150 17.10 10.45 7.33
C PRO A 150 17.24 9.26 8.28
N LYS A 151 16.22 9.01 9.07
CA LYS A 151 16.20 7.90 10.03
C LYS A 151 15.09 6.93 9.67
N GLY A 152 15.40 5.64 9.68
CA GLY A 152 14.42 4.58 9.49
C GLY A 152 13.59 4.37 10.74
N VAL A 153 12.30 4.65 10.66
CA VAL A 153 11.31 4.37 11.71
C VAL A 153 10.77 2.96 11.48
N MET A 154 11.12 2.05 12.37
CA MET A 154 10.67 0.66 12.33
C MET A 154 9.34 0.50 13.06
N VAL A 155 8.34 -0.08 12.39
CA VAL A 155 7.00 -0.27 12.95
C VAL A 155 6.60 -1.73 12.89
N GLN A 156 6.09 -2.23 14.01
CA GLN A 156 5.64 -3.62 14.18
C GLN A 156 4.20 -3.81 13.75
N HIS A 157 3.85 -5.05 13.39
CA HIS A 157 2.49 -5.41 12.98
C HIS A 157 1.43 -5.10 14.05
N ASN A 158 1.72 -5.25 15.35
CA ASN A 158 0.77 -4.90 16.42
C ASN A 158 0.40 -3.41 16.43
N SER A 159 1.37 -2.54 16.19
CA SER A 159 1.23 -1.08 16.23
C SER A 159 0.42 -0.62 15.04
N LEU A 160 0.72 -1.18 13.86
CA LEU A 160 -0.06 -0.96 12.66
C LEU A 160 -1.49 -1.49 12.79
N ALA A 161 -1.66 -2.73 13.28
CA ALA A 161 -2.98 -3.33 13.47
C ALA A 161 -3.85 -2.49 14.40
N ASN A 162 -3.30 -2.05 15.54
CA ASN A 162 -4.00 -1.17 16.48
C ASN A 162 -4.44 0.16 15.85
N ASN A 163 -3.61 0.72 14.96
CA ASN A 163 -3.93 1.96 14.26
C ASN A 163 -5.11 1.77 13.28
N ILE A 164 -5.07 0.72 12.44
CA ILE A 164 -6.07 0.50 11.39
C ILE A 164 -7.37 -0.13 11.92
N SER A 165 -7.34 -0.79 13.09
CA SER A 165 -8.52 -1.33 13.76
C SER A 165 -9.17 -0.33 14.74
N ASN A 166 -8.78 0.94 14.71
CA ASN A 166 -9.30 1.93 15.63
C ASN A 166 -10.79 2.21 15.36
N ASN A 167 -11.63 1.84 16.32
CA ASN A 167 -13.08 1.96 16.24
C ASN A 167 -13.59 3.40 16.07
N SER A 168 -12.80 4.42 16.39
CA SER A 168 -13.16 5.82 16.15
C SER A 168 -13.37 6.13 14.66
N PHE A 169 -12.81 5.32 13.76
CA PHE A 169 -12.91 5.52 12.32
C PHE A 169 -13.82 4.49 11.61
N LYS A 170 -14.50 3.60 12.35
CA LYS A 170 -15.30 2.51 11.77
C LYS A 170 -16.43 2.98 10.83
N GLU A 171 -16.94 4.19 11.05
CA GLU A 171 -18.02 4.76 10.23
C GLU A 171 -17.52 5.37 8.92
N LEU A 172 -16.19 5.55 8.78
CA LEU A 172 -15.56 6.16 7.59
C LEU A 172 -15.33 5.16 6.46
N TRP A 173 -15.19 3.87 6.78
CA TRP A 173 -14.80 2.84 5.82
C TRP A 173 -15.88 1.75 5.78
N LYS A 174 -16.94 1.96 5.00
CA LYS A 174 -18.01 0.97 4.81
C LYS A 174 -17.76 0.14 3.55
N PRO A 175 -18.20 -1.12 3.53
CA PRO A 175 -18.08 -1.96 2.34
C PRO A 175 -18.63 -1.28 1.09
N GLY A 176 -17.86 -1.28 0.01
CA GLY A 176 -18.22 -0.67 -1.27
C GLY A 176 -18.08 0.86 -1.35
N GLN A 177 -17.69 1.56 -0.28
CA GLN A 177 -17.42 3.00 -0.36
C GLN A 177 -16.13 3.27 -1.14
N ARG A 178 -16.14 4.31 -1.96
CA ARG A 178 -14.94 4.78 -2.68
C ARG A 178 -14.10 5.68 -1.80
N VAL A 179 -12.86 5.29 -1.54
CA VAL A 179 -11.92 6.00 -0.68
C VAL A 179 -10.68 6.39 -1.47
N LEU A 180 -10.29 7.66 -1.37
CA LEU A 180 -9.04 8.18 -1.92
C LEU A 180 -7.99 8.36 -0.81
N SER A 181 -6.79 7.84 -1.04
CA SER A 181 -5.60 8.30 -0.31
C SER A 181 -4.97 9.44 -1.10
N GLY A 182 -5.17 10.68 -0.66
CA GLY A 182 -4.45 11.86 -1.16
C GLY A 182 -3.13 12.13 -0.44
N VAL A 183 -2.63 11.12 0.28
CA VAL A 183 -1.32 11.11 0.93
C VAL A 183 -0.35 10.29 0.07
N PRO A 184 0.90 10.75 -0.15
CA PRO A 184 1.85 10.00 -0.95
C PRO A 184 2.19 8.64 -0.35
N SER A 185 2.32 7.61 -1.20
CA SER A 185 2.53 6.22 -0.79
C SER A 185 3.87 5.91 -0.10
N GLY A 186 4.79 6.88 -0.09
CA GLY A 186 6.05 6.83 0.68
C GLY A 186 5.92 7.22 2.16
N PHE A 187 4.76 7.71 2.61
CA PHE A 187 4.53 8.22 3.97
C PHE A 187 3.66 7.27 4.79
N ASP A 188 3.75 7.37 6.12
CA ASP A 188 3.05 6.49 7.07
C ASP A 188 1.53 6.63 7.03
N ALA A 189 1.00 7.84 6.81
CA ALA A 189 -0.43 8.07 6.71
C ALA A 189 -1.08 7.36 5.50
N TYR A 190 -0.31 6.98 4.47
CA TYR A 190 -0.81 6.12 3.38
C TYR A 190 -1.25 4.75 3.91
N PHE A 191 -0.51 4.16 4.85
CA PHE A 191 -0.84 2.84 5.41
C PHE A 191 -2.17 2.88 6.14
N PHE A 192 -2.41 3.94 6.94
CA PHE A 192 -3.71 4.15 7.57
C PHE A 192 -4.82 4.24 6.53
N ALA A 193 -4.68 5.09 5.51
CA ALA A 193 -5.70 5.28 4.49
C ALA A 193 -5.96 3.99 3.68
N ALA A 194 -4.92 3.40 3.10
CA ALA A 194 -5.01 2.25 2.22
C ALA A 194 -5.47 0.99 2.96
N LEU A 195 -4.86 0.67 4.11
CA LEU A 195 -5.20 -0.55 4.84
C LEU A 195 -6.56 -0.45 5.50
N SER A 196 -6.92 0.68 6.12
CA SER A 196 -8.25 0.85 6.72
C SER A 196 -9.35 0.75 5.65
N THR A 197 -9.09 1.20 4.43
CA THR A 197 -10.00 1.01 3.29
C THR A 197 -10.20 -0.47 2.99
N ILE A 198 -9.12 -1.20 2.68
CA ILE A 198 -9.25 -2.57 2.18
C ILE A 198 -9.63 -3.58 3.27
N VAL A 199 -9.26 -3.38 4.54
CA VAL A 199 -9.66 -4.33 5.60
C VAL A 199 -11.14 -4.23 5.96
N ASN A 200 -11.83 -3.14 5.55
CA ASN A 200 -13.24 -2.92 5.79
C ASN A 200 -14.13 -3.15 4.55
N GLY A 201 -13.59 -3.72 3.47
CA GLY A 201 -14.40 -4.04 2.27
C GLY A 201 -14.68 -2.83 1.37
N ALA A 202 -14.05 -1.68 1.62
CA ALA A 202 -14.18 -0.47 0.80
C ALA A 202 -13.29 -0.56 -0.45
N ILE A 203 -13.43 0.41 -1.36
CA ILE A 203 -12.73 0.51 -2.63
C ILE A 203 -11.64 1.57 -2.51
N LEU A 204 -10.37 1.19 -2.68
CA LEU A 204 -9.25 2.14 -2.75
C LEU A 204 -9.10 2.65 -4.19
N VAL A 205 -9.37 3.94 -4.38
CA VAL A 205 -9.34 4.60 -5.68
C VAL A 205 -7.98 5.25 -5.90
N PHE A 206 -7.38 4.95 -7.05
CA PHE A 206 -6.12 5.51 -7.53
C PHE A 206 -6.35 6.39 -8.76
N TYR A 207 -5.36 7.21 -9.11
CA TYR A 207 -5.41 8.16 -10.22
C TYR A 207 -4.10 8.13 -11.02
N GLU A 208 -4.15 8.43 -12.32
CA GLU A 208 -2.95 8.49 -13.18
C GLU A 208 -2.22 9.83 -13.02
N ASP A 209 -2.86 10.93 -13.43
CA ASP A 209 -2.19 12.23 -13.49
C ASP A 209 -2.36 13.05 -12.21
N THR A 210 -3.61 13.18 -11.77
CA THR A 210 -3.97 14.04 -10.64
C THR A 210 -5.13 13.45 -9.87
N PHE A 211 -5.04 13.54 -8.54
CA PHE A 211 -6.12 13.12 -7.64
C PHE A 211 -7.41 13.91 -7.89
N LEU A 212 -7.33 15.12 -8.47
CA LEU A 212 -8.49 15.92 -8.85
C LEU A 212 -9.44 15.17 -9.81
N SER A 213 -8.89 14.27 -10.65
CA SER A 213 -9.68 13.52 -11.63
C SER A 213 -10.65 12.51 -10.99
N VAL A 214 -10.36 12.07 -9.76
CA VAL A 214 -11.17 11.07 -9.04
C VAL A 214 -12.01 11.68 -7.92
N LEU A 215 -11.82 12.97 -7.58
CA LEU A 215 -12.62 13.67 -6.57
C LEU A 215 -14.15 13.59 -6.82
N PRO A 216 -14.66 13.62 -8.07
CA PRO A 216 -16.10 13.54 -8.32
C PRO A 216 -16.75 12.21 -7.93
N VAL A 217 -15.97 11.13 -7.81
CA VAL A 217 -16.49 9.76 -7.60
C VAL A 217 -16.23 9.22 -6.20
N VAL A 218 -15.34 9.83 -5.42
CA VAL A 218 -14.95 9.35 -4.09
C VAL A 218 -15.91 9.84 -3.01
N GLU A 219 -16.13 9.01 -2.00
CA GLU A 219 -17.04 9.27 -0.89
C GLU A 219 -16.29 9.58 0.41
N CYS A 220 -15.07 9.09 0.55
CA CYS A 220 -14.18 9.43 1.64
C CYS A 220 -12.77 9.72 1.11
N ALA A 221 -12.04 10.58 1.81
CA ALA A 221 -10.66 10.86 1.44
C ALA A 221 -9.79 11.14 2.67
N VAL A 222 -8.52 10.77 2.56
CA VAL A 222 -7.48 11.15 3.52
C VAL A 222 -6.53 12.12 2.84
N PHE A 223 -6.34 13.30 3.42
CA PHE A 223 -5.48 14.35 2.89
C PHE A 223 -4.50 14.89 3.93
N THR A 224 -3.37 15.41 3.48
CA THR A 224 -2.61 16.39 4.24
C THR A 224 -3.31 17.74 4.21
N ALA A 225 -3.02 18.65 5.15
CA ALA A 225 -3.61 19.98 5.12
C ALA A 225 -3.21 20.76 3.85
N SER A 226 -1.97 20.63 3.36
CA SER A 226 -1.55 21.17 2.06
C SER A 226 -2.38 20.63 0.91
N THR A 227 -2.59 19.32 0.81
CA THR A 227 -3.39 18.75 -0.29
C THR A 227 -4.85 19.19 -0.21
N LEU A 228 -5.42 19.23 1.00
CA LEU A 228 -6.78 19.68 1.23
C LEU A 228 -6.99 21.15 0.82
N SER A 229 -5.98 22.00 1.02
CA SER A 229 -6.03 23.43 0.65
C SER A 229 -6.21 23.66 -0.86
N LEU A 230 -5.91 22.66 -1.69
CA LEU A 230 -6.07 22.70 -3.15
C LEU A 230 -7.47 22.29 -3.63
N ILE A 231 -8.35 21.88 -2.71
CA ILE A 231 -9.65 21.28 -3.03
C ILE A 231 -10.77 22.27 -2.73
N GLU A 232 -11.57 22.57 -3.75
CA GLU A 232 -12.82 23.29 -3.58
C GLU A 232 -14.00 22.32 -3.41
N PRO A 233 -15.03 22.67 -2.60
CA PRO A 233 -16.19 21.79 -2.36
C PRO A 233 -16.87 21.28 -3.63
N HIS A 234 -16.89 22.07 -4.70
CA HIS A 234 -17.55 21.72 -5.94
C HIS A 234 -16.81 20.60 -6.73
N HIS A 235 -15.54 20.33 -6.42
CA HIS A 235 -14.80 19.18 -6.95
C HIS A 235 -15.25 17.84 -6.34
N CYS A 236 -15.97 17.88 -5.20
CA CYS A 236 -16.24 16.73 -4.35
C CYS A 236 -17.73 16.47 -4.10
N PRO A 237 -18.59 16.38 -5.14
CA PRO A 237 -20.05 16.25 -4.99
C PRO A 237 -20.53 15.01 -4.24
N ARG A 238 -19.70 13.97 -4.11
CA ARG A 238 -20.04 12.71 -3.42
C ARG A 238 -19.33 12.53 -2.08
N LEU A 239 -18.42 13.44 -1.72
CA LEU A 239 -17.59 13.31 -0.54
C LEU A 239 -18.42 13.52 0.73
N LYS A 240 -18.41 12.50 1.60
CA LYS A 240 -19.17 12.44 2.85
C LYS A 240 -18.28 12.65 4.07
N ALA A 241 -16.99 12.31 3.96
CA ALA A 241 -16.04 12.46 5.04
C ALA A 241 -14.63 12.73 4.54
N ILE A 242 -13.90 13.55 5.29
CA ILE A 242 -12.49 13.83 5.09
C ILE A 242 -11.77 13.53 6.39
N VAL A 243 -10.68 12.78 6.31
CA VAL A 243 -9.67 12.75 7.38
C VAL A 243 -8.54 13.67 6.94
N CYS A 244 -8.22 14.65 7.77
CA CYS A 244 -7.10 15.56 7.55
C CYS A 244 -6.12 15.41 8.71
N GLY A 245 -4.83 15.36 8.39
CA GLY A 245 -3.77 15.29 9.38
C GLY A 245 -2.40 15.56 8.75
N ALA A 246 -1.40 15.73 9.60
CA ALA A 246 -0.10 16.31 9.26
C ALA A 246 -0.19 17.80 8.86
N GLU A 247 0.80 18.56 9.37
CA GLU A 247 0.92 20.04 9.45
C GLU A 247 0.49 20.65 10.79
#